data_AF-A0A928D9A3-F1
#
_entry.id   AF-A0A928D9A3-F1
#
_cell.length_a   1.000
_cell.length_b   1.000
_cell.length_c   1.000
_cell.angle_alpha   90.00
_cell.angle_beta   90.00
_cell.angle_gamma   90.00
#
_symmetry.space_group_name_H-M   'P 1'
#
loop_
_entity.id
_entity.type
_entity.pdbx_description
1 polymer ?
#
loop_
_entity_poly.entity_id
_entity_poly.type
_entity_poly.pdbx_seq_one_letter_code
_entity_poly.pdbx_strand_id
1 'polypeptide(L)'
;MKRVVFWAFVFVLPAWGGDFPVRKKIIAHGWEFGGVSLKNLVAHTNQFDGLPFDGVGFHLAAKLPGGRKIGSRGIMHDPAWTREAFARQIPMFRAITSHPRMRESTLGTLRAPKKRLDWTDDATWARIATNLSVAAWVAREGGFRGISVDPEDYHKVHQFSRRKGDPKWDELSVLVRRRGRELFNPVFREFPDAVVLFYWGFSMAHAPWRQHLYLQDPEGAVRGSDGLWPSFLNGILDAMPLTAKFVDGNEYSYEYEAASNHYFEASFRNRVSALSLVAPENREKYRKCLRAASALYLDMYVNKEGSKWYAGPVGGSRLEHFRVNARQALCAADEYIWLWGERGSWIDWKMNDWVGAMTNWEVRLPGISHTMDVLRDSEGAAVARKAELQRSGALTNLIANGTCEAEGGAVPNGFGTWHSSKDRSGRFLSDSSSGVGGGSCLVAEGVGSGCFTVGVSDVKPGEYYLIEVSCKGESGVVAADWKKRDGKTPYKEKCTLTRSRPDGNGWSRVSAVVCVPPDSVKMTLSLGVANLAEGERTLFDDVSVYRLW
;
A
#
# COMPACT_ATOMS: atom_id res chain seq x y z
N MET A 1 -0.80 46.77 -18.01
CA MET A 1 -1.47 45.49 -18.30
C MET A 1 -0.73 44.38 -17.55
N LYS A 2 -1.30 43.86 -16.46
CA LYS A 2 -0.65 42.84 -15.62
C LYS A 2 -0.78 41.47 -16.30
N ARG A 3 0.36 40.83 -16.59
CA ARG A 3 0.43 39.44 -17.06
C ARG A 3 -0.04 38.53 -15.92
N VAL A 4 -1.22 37.93 -16.08
CA VAL A 4 -1.68 36.84 -15.21
C VAL A 4 -1.11 35.54 -15.78
N VAL A 5 -0.08 35.01 -15.12
CA VAL A 5 0.44 33.67 -15.38
C VAL A 5 -0.59 32.69 -14.80
N PHE A 6 -1.30 31.98 -15.67
CA PHE A 6 -2.21 30.91 -15.29
C PHE A 6 -1.37 29.69 -14.91
N TRP A 7 -1.09 29.52 -13.62
CA TRP A 7 -0.59 28.26 -13.10
C TRP A 7 -1.72 27.22 -13.23
N ALA A 8 -1.67 26.39 -14.26
CA ALA A 8 -2.41 25.14 -14.25
C ALA A 8 -1.79 24.25 -13.17
N PHE A 9 -2.35 24.29 -11.97
CA PHE A 9 -2.13 23.23 -10.99
C PHE A 9 -2.69 21.93 -11.58
N VAL A 10 -1.85 21.20 -12.32
CA VAL A 10 -2.10 19.79 -12.60
C VAL A 10 -1.84 19.07 -11.29
N PHE A 11 -2.89 18.88 -10.49
CA PHE A 11 -2.87 17.84 -9.47
C PHE A 11 -2.80 16.51 -10.22
N VAL A 12 -1.59 15.99 -10.41
CA VAL A 12 -1.35 14.64 -10.88
C VAL A 12 -1.67 13.72 -9.71
N LEU A 13 -2.90 13.19 -9.66
CA LEU A 13 -3.09 11.89 -9.04
C LEU A 13 -2.60 10.85 -10.07
N PRO A 14 -1.83 9.82 -9.66
CA PRO A 14 -1.61 8.69 -10.53
C PRO A 14 -2.96 8.15 -11.00
N ALA A 15 -2.98 7.58 -12.20
CA ALA A 15 -4.14 6.88 -12.71
C ALA A 15 -4.77 6.00 -11.62
N TRP A 16 -6.10 5.89 -11.60
CA TRP A 16 -6.91 5.12 -10.64
C TRP A 16 -6.70 3.58 -10.80
N GLY A 17 -5.44 3.15 -10.84
CA GLY A 17 -4.95 1.84 -11.28
C GLY A 17 -3.60 1.90 -12.04
N GLY A 18 -2.89 3.03 -12.00
CA GLY A 18 -1.52 3.13 -12.53
C GLY A 18 -0.52 2.62 -11.50
N ASP A 19 0.52 1.93 -11.98
CA ASP A 19 1.62 1.47 -11.15
C ASP A 19 2.11 2.57 -10.22
N PHE A 20 2.08 2.27 -8.92
CA PHE A 20 2.74 3.11 -7.95
C PHE A 20 4.23 3.18 -8.31
N PRO A 21 4.88 4.36 -8.22
CA PRO A 21 6.31 4.48 -8.50
C PRO A 21 7.16 3.54 -7.62
N VAL A 22 6.58 3.06 -6.51
CA VAL A 22 7.10 1.97 -5.70
C VAL A 22 5.99 0.93 -5.52
N ARG A 23 6.28 -0.33 -5.88
CA ARG A 23 5.35 -1.45 -5.68
C ARG A 23 4.89 -1.50 -4.22
N LYS A 24 3.57 -1.47 -4.03
CA LYS A 24 2.93 -1.62 -2.71
C LYS A 24 2.91 -3.09 -2.30
N LYS A 25 2.92 -3.30 -1.00
CA LYS A 25 3.02 -4.62 -0.38
C LYS A 25 1.94 -4.76 0.65
N ILE A 26 1.24 -5.88 0.59
CA ILE A 26 0.14 -6.19 1.50
C ILE A 26 0.57 -7.33 2.40
N ILE A 27 0.63 -7.06 3.70
CA ILE A 27 0.97 -8.08 4.70
C ILE A 27 -0.31 -8.56 5.38
N ALA A 28 -0.50 -9.87 5.46
CA ALA A 28 -1.55 -10.42 6.31
C ALA A 28 -1.05 -10.56 7.74
N HIS A 29 -1.76 -9.94 8.65
CA HIS A 29 -1.68 -10.21 10.07
C HIS A 29 -3.05 -10.71 10.54
N GLY A 30 -3.08 -11.45 11.63
CA GLY A 30 -4.34 -11.96 12.13
C GLY A 30 -4.20 -13.29 12.85
N TRP A 31 -5.35 -13.73 13.36
CA TRP A 31 -5.42 -14.90 14.21
C TRP A 31 -5.19 -16.20 13.43
N GLU A 32 -5.54 -16.24 12.13
CA GLU A 32 -5.25 -17.36 11.24
C GLU A 32 -3.74 -17.70 11.24
N PHE A 33 -2.89 -16.81 10.71
CA PHE A 33 -1.45 -17.07 10.61
C PHE A 33 -0.74 -17.13 11.97
N GLY A 34 -1.29 -16.47 12.99
CA GLY A 34 -0.79 -16.56 14.37
C GLY A 34 -1.15 -17.87 15.09
N GLY A 35 -2.14 -18.62 14.58
CA GLY A 35 -2.64 -19.87 15.17
C GLY A 35 -2.07 -21.14 14.53
N VAL A 36 -1.45 -21.03 13.36
CA VAL A 36 -1.00 -22.19 12.57
C VAL A 36 0.45 -22.57 12.90
N SER A 37 0.72 -23.88 12.99
CA SER A 37 2.07 -24.40 13.20
C SER A 37 2.95 -24.31 11.93
N LEU A 38 4.27 -24.21 12.07
CA LEU A 38 5.19 -24.23 10.92
C LEU A 38 5.03 -25.46 10.04
N LYS A 39 4.74 -26.62 10.63
CA LYS A 39 4.51 -27.85 9.85
C LYS A 39 3.29 -27.71 8.95
N ASN A 40 2.21 -27.12 9.46
CA ASN A 40 1.00 -26.89 8.68
C ASN A 40 1.22 -25.82 7.61
N LEU A 41 1.99 -24.77 7.89
CA LEU A 41 2.36 -23.78 6.87
C LEU A 41 3.13 -24.41 5.71
N VAL A 42 4.13 -25.23 5.99
CA VAL A 42 4.90 -25.95 4.96
C VAL A 42 3.98 -26.88 4.14
N ALA A 43 3.08 -27.60 4.80
CA ALA A 43 2.16 -28.53 4.16
C ALA A 43 1.12 -27.88 3.23
N HIS A 44 0.88 -26.57 3.36
CA HIS A 44 -0.12 -25.83 2.58
C HIS A 44 0.50 -24.75 1.68
N THR A 45 1.80 -24.84 1.39
CA THR A 45 2.51 -23.91 0.49
C THR A 45 1.90 -23.84 -0.90
N ASN A 46 1.28 -24.92 -1.38
CA ASN A 46 0.57 -24.98 -2.66
C ASN A 46 -0.67 -24.06 -2.74
N GLN A 47 -1.21 -23.61 -1.61
CA GLN A 47 -2.33 -22.66 -1.57
C GLN A 47 -1.86 -21.20 -1.60
N PHE A 48 -0.56 -20.93 -1.43
CA PHE A 48 -0.06 -19.58 -1.28
C PHE A 48 -0.24 -18.73 -2.54
N ASP A 49 -0.20 -19.33 -3.73
CA ASP A 49 -0.39 -18.59 -5.00
C ASP A 49 -1.73 -17.85 -5.07
N GLY A 50 -2.78 -18.41 -4.45
CA GLY A 50 -4.11 -17.83 -4.35
C GLY A 50 -4.26 -16.75 -3.28
N LEU A 51 -3.22 -16.47 -2.49
CA LEU A 51 -3.27 -15.42 -1.48
C LEU A 51 -3.12 -14.02 -2.10
N PRO A 52 -3.89 -13.03 -1.62
CA PRO A 52 -3.74 -11.64 -2.05
C PRO A 52 -2.57 -10.89 -1.38
N PHE A 53 -1.60 -11.61 -0.80
CA PHE A 53 -0.57 -11.04 0.05
C PHE A 53 0.83 -11.16 -0.55
N ASP A 54 1.73 -10.28 -0.12
CA ASP A 54 3.16 -10.34 -0.41
C ASP A 54 3.97 -10.93 0.77
N GLY A 55 3.33 -11.03 1.94
CA GLY A 55 3.88 -11.63 3.13
C GLY A 55 2.86 -11.78 4.25
N VAL A 56 3.25 -12.43 5.34
CA VAL A 56 2.44 -12.53 6.56
C VAL A 56 3.25 -12.26 7.82
N GLY A 57 2.58 -11.87 8.89
CA GLY A 57 3.18 -11.74 10.23
C GLY A 57 3.20 -13.09 10.96
N PHE A 58 4.39 -13.57 11.31
CA PHE A 58 4.55 -14.84 12.04
C PHE A 58 4.91 -14.63 13.50
N HIS A 59 4.50 -15.59 14.34
CA HIS A 59 4.99 -15.68 15.70
C HIS A 59 6.05 -16.76 15.84
N LEU A 60 7.17 -16.40 16.46
CA LEU A 60 8.20 -17.36 16.82
C LEU A 60 7.82 -18.11 18.11
N ALA A 61 8.05 -19.42 18.15
CA ALA A 61 7.88 -20.25 19.34
C ALA A 61 8.87 -21.43 19.35
N ALA A 62 9.35 -21.83 20.52
CA ALA A 62 10.18 -23.01 20.72
C ALA A 62 9.91 -23.67 22.07
N LYS A 63 10.33 -24.93 22.21
CA LYS A 63 10.38 -25.65 23.49
C LYS A 63 11.83 -25.88 23.87
N LEU A 64 12.21 -25.42 25.06
CA LEU A 64 13.53 -25.65 25.64
C LEU A 64 13.62 -27.07 26.24
N PRO A 65 14.84 -27.56 26.53
CA PRO A 65 15.03 -28.73 27.39
C PRO A 65 14.24 -28.57 28.70
N GLY A 66 13.55 -29.62 29.15
CA GLY A 66 12.63 -29.56 30.29
C GLY A 66 11.22 -29.06 29.96
N GLY A 67 10.90 -28.79 28.69
CA GLY A 67 9.53 -28.56 28.22
C GLY A 67 9.02 -27.12 28.33
N ARG A 68 9.83 -26.19 28.88
CA ARG A 68 9.48 -24.76 28.96
C ARG A 68 9.29 -24.19 27.55
N LYS A 69 8.13 -23.57 27.30
CA LYS A 69 7.85 -22.87 26.05
C LYS A 69 8.39 -21.44 26.10
N ILE A 70 9.06 -21.03 25.02
CA ILE A 70 9.47 -19.65 24.77
C ILE A 70 8.90 -19.20 23.42
N GLY A 71 8.76 -17.90 23.23
CA GLY A 71 8.27 -17.37 21.96
C GLY A 71 8.07 -15.85 21.97
N SER A 72 7.83 -15.31 20.79
CA SER A 72 7.65 -13.88 20.49
C SER A 72 6.81 -13.11 21.52
N ARG A 73 5.67 -13.65 21.95
CA ARG A 73 4.77 -13.02 22.94
C ARG A 73 5.37 -12.89 24.35
N GLY A 74 6.44 -13.63 24.64
CA GLY A 74 7.15 -13.63 25.92
C GLY A 74 8.59 -13.14 25.80
N ILE A 75 8.96 -12.46 24.70
CA ILE A 75 10.34 -12.09 24.41
C ILE A 75 10.98 -11.18 25.47
N MET A 76 10.16 -10.37 26.17
CA MET A 76 10.59 -9.49 27.25
C MET A 76 10.79 -10.20 28.60
N HIS A 77 10.62 -11.53 28.66
CA HIS A 77 10.66 -12.32 29.89
C HIS A 77 11.71 -13.42 29.83
N ASP A 78 11.98 -14.00 31.00
CA ASP A 78 12.86 -15.14 31.12
C ASP A 78 12.37 -16.35 30.31
N PRO A 79 13.31 -17.22 29.87
CA PRO A 79 14.75 -17.11 30.05
C PRO A 79 15.41 -16.32 28.90
N ALA A 80 16.72 -16.15 28.97
CA ALA A 80 17.50 -15.78 27.80
C ALA A 80 17.32 -16.84 26.69
N TRP A 81 17.24 -16.40 25.45
CA TRP A 81 17.12 -17.26 24.27
C TRP A 81 18.50 -17.58 23.73
N THR A 82 18.61 -18.74 23.10
CA THR A 82 19.82 -19.15 22.37
C THR A 82 19.47 -19.48 20.93
N ARG A 83 20.46 -19.44 20.03
CA ARG A 83 20.26 -19.75 18.61
C ARG A 83 19.84 -21.21 18.42
N GLU A 84 20.39 -22.11 19.23
CA GLU A 84 20.14 -23.56 19.19
C GLU A 84 18.66 -23.88 19.43
N ALA A 85 17.96 -23.09 20.26
CA ALA A 85 16.54 -23.26 20.52
C ALA A 85 15.67 -23.09 19.26
N PHE A 86 16.14 -22.35 18.26
CA PHE A 86 15.39 -22.04 17.04
C PHE A 86 16.03 -22.57 15.76
N ALA A 87 17.29 -23.02 15.79
CA ALA A 87 18.07 -23.44 14.61
C ALA A 87 17.34 -24.45 13.72
N ARG A 88 16.62 -25.42 14.32
CA ARG A 88 15.86 -26.45 13.59
C ARG A 88 14.68 -25.90 12.77
N GLN A 89 14.21 -24.69 13.06
CA GLN A 89 13.08 -24.07 12.37
C GLN A 89 13.52 -23.30 11.11
N ILE A 90 14.81 -22.92 11.01
CA ILE A 90 15.33 -22.11 9.90
C ILE A 90 15.04 -22.73 8.52
N PRO A 91 15.28 -24.02 8.27
CA PRO A 91 14.98 -24.61 6.97
C PRO A 91 13.48 -24.54 6.60
N MET A 92 12.59 -24.71 7.58
CA MET A 92 11.15 -24.59 7.36
C MET A 92 10.75 -23.15 7.04
N PHE A 93 11.34 -22.17 7.74
CA PHE A 93 11.13 -20.77 7.44
C PHE A 93 11.60 -20.42 6.03
N ARG A 94 12.79 -20.86 5.61
CA ARG A 94 13.28 -20.66 4.23
C ARG A 94 12.35 -21.26 3.19
N ALA A 95 11.83 -22.47 3.44
CA ALA A 95 10.87 -23.11 2.55
C ALA A 95 9.61 -22.25 2.36
N ILE A 96 9.10 -21.65 3.45
CA ILE A 96 7.94 -20.76 3.42
C ILE A 96 8.28 -19.42 2.73
N THR A 97 9.34 -18.74 3.15
CA THR A 97 9.68 -17.37 2.70
C THR A 97 10.25 -17.30 1.28
N SER A 98 10.73 -18.41 0.73
CA SER A 98 11.13 -18.50 -0.68
C SER A 98 9.94 -18.34 -1.65
N HIS A 99 8.72 -18.62 -1.18
CA HIS A 99 7.51 -18.46 -1.98
C HIS A 99 7.26 -16.99 -2.31
N PRO A 100 6.94 -16.60 -3.57
CA PRO A 100 6.74 -15.20 -3.96
C PRO A 100 5.76 -14.41 -3.10
N ARG A 101 4.69 -15.08 -2.63
CA ARG A 101 3.62 -14.53 -1.76
C ARG A 101 3.98 -14.39 -0.28
N MET A 102 5.19 -14.83 0.09
CA MET A 102 5.68 -14.84 1.47
C MET A 102 6.96 -14.02 1.67
N ARG A 103 7.48 -13.39 0.61
CA ARG A 103 8.79 -12.71 0.62
C ARG A 103 8.85 -11.49 1.53
N GLU A 104 7.72 -10.83 1.76
CA GLU A 104 7.62 -9.64 2.61
C GLU A 104 7.23 -9.98 4.06
N SER A 105 7.24 -11.27 4.43
CA SER A 105 6.86 -11.71 5.77
C SER A 105 7.77 -11.15 6.86
N THR A 106 7.20 -10.94 8.05
CA THR A 106 7.93 -10.45 9.23
C THR A 106 7.72 -11.35 10.44
N LEU A 107 8.69 -11.38 11.36
CA LEU A 107 8.52 -12.01 12.67
C LEU A 107 8.00 -10.98 13.70
N GLY A 108 6.83 -11.22 14.27
CA GLY A 108 6.25 -10.39 15.32
C GLY A 108 7.00 -10.52 16.65
N THR A 109 7.28 -9.39 17.29
CA THR A 109 8.09 -9.27 18.51
C THR A 109 7.62 -8.12 19.41
N LEU A 110 8.28 -7.99 20.57
CA LEU A 110 8.23 -6.84 21.48
C LEU A 110 6.83 -6.47 22.02
N ARG A 111 5.99 -7.47 22.31
CA ARG A 111 4.76 -7.25 23.09
C ARG A 111 5.08 -6.63 24.44
N ALA A 112 4.25 -5.68 24.89
CA ALA A 112 4.39 -5.11 26.21
C ALA A 112 4.51 -6.20 27.29
N PRO A 113 5.35 -5.99 28.32
CA PRO A 113 5.67 -7.03 29.27
C PRO A 113 4.47 -7.31 30.19
N LYS A 114 4.34 -8.55 30.67
CA LYS A 114 3.30 -8.95 31.64
C LYS A 114 3.40 -8.26 32.99
N LYS A 115 4.59 -7.78 33.33
CA LYS A 115 4.91 -7.03 34.54
C LYS A 115 5.79 -5.86 34.13
N ARG A 116 5.60 -4.71 34.78
CA ARG A 116 6.43 -3.54 34.53
C ARG A 116 7.88 -3.86 34.82
N LEU A 117 8.74 -3.60 33.86
CA LEU A 117 10.19 -3.75 33.96
C LEU A 117 10.77 -2.48 34.55
N ASP A 118 11.70 -2.64 35.49
CA ASP A 118 12.48 -1.53 36.02
C ASP A 118 13.42 -1.00 34.94
N TRP A 119 13.37 0.31 34.69
CA TRP A 119 14.21 0.97 33.72
C TRP A 119 15.70 0.93 34.09
N THR A 120 16.04 0.69 35.37
CA THR A 120 17.42 0.62 35.88
C THR A 120 18.00 -0.78 35.95
N ASP A 121 17.19 -1.83 35.75
CA ASP A 121 17.65 -3.23 35.78
C ASP A 121 18.40 -3.61 34.50
N ASP A 122 19.69 -3.28 34.46
CA ASP A 122 20.58 -3.56 33.33
C ASP A 122 20.60 -5.05 32.92
N ALA A 123 20.51 -5.97 33.88
CA ALA A 123 20.53 -7.41 33.59
C ALA A 123 19.27 -7.85 32.83
N THR A 124 18.10 -7.36 33.25
CA THR A 124 16.83 -7.60 32.54
C THR A 124 16.87 -7.05 31.11
N TRP A 125 17.28 -5.79 30.92
CA TRP A 125 17.34 -5.19 29.58
C TRP A 125 18.37 -5.88 28.68
N ALA A 126 19.53 -6.27 29.22
CA ALA A 126 20.53 -7.04 28.48
C ALA A 126 19.99 -8.40 28.01
N ARG A 127 19.28 -9.14 28.87
CA ARG A 127 18.61 -10.40 28.49
C ARG A 127 17.62 -10.19 27.35
N ILE A 128 16.80 -9.15 27.41
CA ILE A 128 15.80 -8.85 26.36
C ILE A 128 16.50 -8.50 25.05
N ALA A 129 17.61 -7.76 25.11
CA ALA A 129 18.44 -7.45 23.95
C ALA A 129 18.98 -8.74 23.30
N THR A 130 19.44 -9.70 24.09
CA THR A 130 19.83 -11.03 23.61
C THR A 130 18.66 -11.75 22.91
N ASN A 131 17.47 -11.75 23.52
CA ASN A 131 16.29 -12.39 22.94
C ASN A 131 15.89 -11.78 21.60
N LEU A 132 15.88 -10.45 21.49
CA LEU A 132 15.61 -9.74 20.25
C LEU A 132 16.68 -9.98 19.19
N SER A 133 17.96 -10.03 19.57
CA SER A 133 19.05 -10.38 18.67
C SER A 133 18.89 -11.79 18.09
N VAL A 134 18.48 -12.77 18.92
CA VAL A 134 18.14 -14.12 18.44
C VAL A 134 16.95 -14.08 17.49
N ALA A 135 15.90 -13.30 17.78
CA ALA A 135 14.77 -13.15 16.86
C ALA A 135 15.18 -12.52 15.52
N ALA A 136 16.06 -11.51 15.53
CA ALA A 136 16.61 -10.89 14.33
C ALA A 136 17.48 -11.87 13.52
N TRP A 137 18.27 -12.71 14.20
CA TRP A 137 19.02 -13.80 13.57
C TRP A 137 18.08 -14.80 12.90
N VAL A 138 17.02 -15.25 13.58
CA VAL A 138 16.01 -16.14 12.98
C VAL A 138 15.33 -15.47 11.80
N ALA A 139 15.02 -14.17 11.88
CA ALA A 139 14.41 -13.42 10.78
C ALA A 139 15.32 -13.44 9.54
N ARG A 140 16.59 -13.05 9.70
CA ARG A 140 17.58 -13.01 8.61
C ARG A 140 17.80 -14.40 8.02
N GLU A 141 18.13 -15.38 8.86
CA GLU A 141 18.45 -16.73 8.41
C GLU A 141 17.24 -17.45 7.83
N GLY A 142 16.03 -17.17 8.34
CA GLY A 142 14.77 -17.73 7.86
C GLY A 142 14.25 -17.10 6.58
N GLY A 143 14.91 -16.07 6.04
CA GLY A 143 14.50 -15.40 4.80
C GLY A 143 13.36 -14.39 4.97
N PHE A 144 13.06 -13.96 6.21
CA PHE A 144 12.08 -12.91 6.46
C PHE A 144 12.62 -11.55 6.02
N ARG A 145 11.72 -10.62 5.68
CA ARG A 145 12.10 -9.25 5.34
C ARG A 145 12.49 -8.43 6.57
N GLY A 146 12.06 -8.86 7.75
CA GLY A 146 12.42 -8.22 9.01
C GLY A 146 11.53 -8.65 10.17
N ILE A 147 11.29 -7.72 11.10
CA ILE A 147 10.53 -7.95 12.32
C ILE A 147 9.38 -6.96 12.43
N SER A 148 8.29 -7.37 13.06
CA SER A 148 7.22 -6.47 13.49
C SER A 148 7.26 -6.25 15.01
N VAL A 149 6.86 -5.05 15.44
CA VAL A 149 6.85 -4.58 16.82
C VAL A 149 5.41 -4.19 17.17
N ASP A 150 4.83 -4.97 18.07
CA ASP A 150 3.49 -4.74 18.62
C ASP A 150 3.65 -4.26 20.07
N PRO A 151 3.65 -2.95 20.37
CA PRO A 151 3.80 -2.44 21.74
C PRO A 151 2.53 -2.57 22.59
N GLU A 152 1.50 -3.29 22.15
CA GLU A 152 0.19 -3.32 22.81
C GLU A 152 0.24 -3.87 24.24
N ASP A 153 -0.41 -3.14 25.15
CA ASP A 153 -0.37 -3.38 26.59
C ASP A 153 -1.65 -4.03 27.13
N TYR A 154 -1.83 -5.31 26.76
CA TYR A 154 -2.93 -6.15 27.24
C TYR A 154 -3.00 -6.30 28.76
N HIS A 155 -1.88 -6.08 29.45
CA HIS A 155 -1.76 -6.23 30.90
C HIS A 155 -1.87 -4.90 31.65
N LYS A 156 -2.04 -3.78 30.94
CA LYS A 156 -2.12 -2.43 31.49
C LYS A 156 -0.93 -2.12 32.43
N VAL A 157 0.25 -2.61 32.07
CA VAL A 157 1.50 -2.37 32.82
C VAL A 157 2.10 -1.00 32.56
N HIS A 158 1.53 -0.22 31.63
CA HIS A 158 1.92 1.11 31.20
C HIS A 158 3.45 1.26 31.18
N GLN A 159 4.13 0.33 30.50
CA GLN A 159 5.59 0.28 30.48
C GLN A 159 6.15 1.60 29.94
N PHE A 160 5.60 2.07 28.81
CA PHE A 160 6.02 3.29 28.12
C PHE A 160 5.26 4.54 28.59
N SER A 161 4.82 4.56 29.85
CA SER A 161 4.29 5.77 30.50
C SER A 161 4.98 5.94 31.85
N ARG A 162 5.25 7.18 32.25
CA ARG A 162 5.75 7.50 33.58
C ARG A 162 4.64 7.24 34.60
N ARG A 163 5.02 6.74 35.77
CA ARG A 163 4.13 6.48 36.91
C ARG A 163 4.61 7.23 38.14
N LYS A 164 3.72 7.30 39.14
CA LYS A 164 4.08 7.78 40.48
C LYS A 164 5.23 6.93 41.04
N GLY A 165 6.30 7.58 41.49
CA GLY A 165 7.51 6.93 42.00
C GLY A 165 8.65 6.82 40.98
N ASP A 166 8.38 7.03 39.69
CA ASP A 166 9.46 7.15 38.70
C ASP A 166 10.18 8.51 38.82
N PRO A 167 11.43 8.63 38.30
CA PRO A 167 12.10 9.91 38.11
C PRO A 167 11.27 10.92 37.32
N LYS A 168 11.70 12.19 37.31
CA LYS A 168 11.06 13.22 36.48
C LYS A 168 11.12 12.82 35.01
N TRP A 169 10.14 13.26 34.23
CA TRP A 169 10.01 12.88 32.81
C TRP A 169 11.30 13.15 32.02
N ASP A 170 11.95 14.30 32.22
CA ASP A 170 13.18 14.68 31.52
C ASP A 170 14.36 13.73 31.83
N GLU A 171 14.44 13.21 33.05
CA GLU A 171 15.48 12.24 33.45
C GLU A 171 15.15 10.84 32.95
N LEU A 172 13.87 10.44 33.07
CA LEU A 172 13.42 9.12 32.68
C LEU A 172 13.47 8.93 31.16
N SER A 173 13.10 9.94 30.38
CA SER A 173 13.13 9.90 28.91
C SER A 173 14.52 9.57 28.37
N VAL A 174 15.58 10.11 28.97
CA VAL A 174 16.98 9.79 28.63
C VAL A 174 17.29 8.31 28.87
N LEU A 175 16.84 7.76 30.00
CA LEU A 175 17.03 6.34 30.31
C LEU A 175 16.22 5.44 29.37
N VAL A 176 14.99 5.81 29.03
CA VAL A 176 14.16 5.07 28.07
C VAL A 176 14.78 5.09 26.66
N ARG A 177 15.32 6.23 26.22
CA ARG A 177 16.08 6.34 24.97
C ARG A 177 17.30 5.42 24.97
N ARG A 178 18.03 5.36 26.08
CA ARG A 178 19.14 4.40 26.25
C ARG A 178 18.66 2.96 26.07
N ARG A 179 17.51 2.56 26.66
CA ARG A 179 16.97 1.19 26.50
C ARG A 179 16.54 0.87 25.07
N GLY A 180 15.93 1.82 24.35
CA GLY A 180 15.62 1.65 22.93
C GLY A 180 16.86 1.31 22.10
N ARG A 181 17.95 2.05 22.36
CA ARG A 181 19.25 1.83 21.70
C ARG A 181 19.87 0.49 22.07
N GLU A 182 19.89 0.14 23.35
CA GLU A 182 20.46 -1.12 23.84
C GLU A 182 19.74 -2.34 23.27
N LEU A 183 18.40 -2.28 23.15
CA LEU A 183 17.62 -3.38 22.59
C LEU A 183 17.81 -3.56 21.09
N PHE A 184 17.89 -2.46 20.32
CA PHE A 184 17.91 -2.54 18.85
C PHE A 184 19.31 -2.51 18.22
N ASN A 185 20.34 -2.03 18.92
CA ASN A 185 21.72 -2.12 18.44
C ASN A 185 22.15 -3.57 18.07
N PRO A 186 21.91 -4.60 18.89
CA PRO A 186 22.25 -5.97 18.48
C PRO A 186 21.30 -6.54 17.42
N VAL A 187 20.06 -6.03 17.30
CA VAL A 187 19.15 -6.38 16.19
C VAL A 187 19.76 -5.92 14.87
N PHE A 188 20.18 -4.65 14.76
CA PHE A 188 20.73 -4.10 13.52
C PHE A 188 22.13 -4.62 13.18
N ARG A 189 22.93 -5.02 14.18
CA ARG A 189 24.19 -5.75 13.91
C ARG A 189 23.93 -7.10 13.28
N GLU A 190 22.86 -7.79 13.68
CA GLU A 190 22.48 -9.06 13.10
C GLU A 190 21.78 -8.86 11.75
N PHE A 191 20.86 -7.91 11.63
CA PHE A 191 20.06 -7.73 10.43
C PHE A 191 20.06 -6.25 10.00
N PRO A 192 21.14 -5.79 9.32
CA PRO A 192 21.37 -4.36 9.05
C PRO A 192 20.43 -3.73 8.02
N ASP A 193 19.80 -4.52 7.16
CA ASP A 193 18.82 -4.07 6.16
C ASP A 193 17.37 -4.46 6.52
N ALA A 194 17.14 -4.82 7.79
CA ALA A 194 15.83 -5.23 8.28
C ALA A 194 14.74 -4.17 8.03
N VAL A 195 13.57 -4.63 7.63
CA VAL A 195 12.33 -3.87 7.77
C VAL A 195 11.82 -4.03 9.20
N VAL A 196 11.77 -2.93 9.95
CA VAL A 196 11.17 -2.90 11.29
C VAL A 196 9.79 -2.28 11.18
N LEU A 197 8.76 -3.12 11.27
CA LEU A 197 7.36 -2.71 11.16
C LEU A 197 6.73 -2.51 12.53
N PHE A 198 6.50 -1.26 12.90
CA PHE A 198 5.80 -0.92 14.13
C PHE A 198 4.29 -0.88 13.86
N TYR A 199 3.48 -1.55 14.67
CA TYR A 199 2.01 -1.40 14.58
C TYR A 199 1.58 0.02 14.99
N TRP A 200 2.33 0.60 15.93
CA TRP A 200 2.36 2.03 16.18
C TRP A 200 3.80 2.51 16.33
N GLY A 201 4.26 3.38 15.43
CA GLY A 201 5.53 4.10 15.57
C GLY A 201 5.33 5.39 16.37
N PHE A 202 5.79 6.52 15.81
CA PHE A 202 5.53 7.84 16.37
C PHE A 202 4.05 8.23 16.25
N SER A 203 3.21 7.44 15.57
CA SER A 203 1.76 7.64 15.53
C SER A 203 1.01 7.25 16.83
N MET A 204 1.67 6.57 17.79
CA MET A 204 1.02 6.04 19.02
C MET A 204 0.56 7.11 20.02
N ALA A 205 -0.70 7.12 20.47
CA ALA A 205 -1.15 8.01 21.56
C ALA A 205 -1.16 7.31 22.94
N HIS A 206 -0.74 8.02 23.99
CA HIS A 206 -0.77 7.54 25.39
C HIS A 206 -1.85 8.21 26.27
N ALA A 207 -2.65 9.11 25.72
CA ALA A 207 -3.70 9.87 26.40
C ALA A 207 -5.07 9.65 25.70
N PRO A 208 -6.21 10.04 26.31
CA PRO A 208 -7.54 9.83 25.72
C PRO A 208 -7.75 10.56 24.38
N TRP A 209 -6.82 11.42 23.96
CA TRP A 209 -6.84 12.11 22.67
C TRP A 209 -6.39 11.15 21.56
N ARG A 210 -7.24 10.99 20.54
CA ARG A 210 -6.88 10.28 19.31
C ARG A 210 -5.65 10.98 18.69
N GLN A 211 -4.52 10.28 18.68
CA GLN A 211 -3.28 10.58 17.95
C GLN A 211 -2.66 11.96 18.19
N HIS A 212 -1.63 12.01 19.05
CA HIS A 212 -0.94 13.25 19.42
C HIS A 212 -0.35 14.02 18.20
N LEU A 213 -0.11 13.36 17.06
CA LEU A 213 0.35 14.00 15.82
C LEU A 213 -0.67 14.98 15.21
N TYR A 214 -1.94 14.93 15.65
CA TYR A 214 -3.01 15.83 15.23
C TYR A 214 -3.11 17.08 16.11
N LEU A 215 -2.35 17.14 17.20
CA LEU A 215 -2.30 18.29 18.10
C LEU A 215 -1.32 19.34 17.57
N GLN A 216 -1.53 20.60 17.94
CA GLN A 216 -0.65 21.71 17.56
C GLN A 216 0.75 21.57 18.14
N ASP A 217 0.85 21.01 19.36
CA ASP A 217 2.10 20.71 20.06
C ASP A 217 2.15 19.21 20.44
N PRO A 218 2.62 18.34 19.53
CA PRO A 218 2.72 16.92 19.81
C PRO A 218 3.70 16.60 20.95
N GLU A 219 4.78 17.37 21.09
CA GLU A 219 5.80 17.18 22.13
C GLU A 219 5.23 17.50 23.52
N GLY A 220 4.60 18.66 23.66
CA GLY A 220 3.90 19.05 24.89
C GLY A 220 2.78 18.06 25.24
N ALA A 221 2.07 17.52 24.26
CA ALA A 221 1.04 16.50 24.49
C ALA A 221 1.62 15.18 25.04
N VAL A 222 2.71 14.68 24.45
CA VAL A 222 3.39 13.47 24.95
C VAL A 222 3.93 13.69 26.35
N ARG A 223 4.55 14.84 26.61
CA ARG A 223 5.08 15.20 27.93
C ARG A 223 3.96 15.34 28.97
N GLY A 224 2.88 16.03 28.62
CA GLY A 224 1.71 16.24 29.48
C GLY A 224 0.95 14.94 29.77
N SER A 225 1.02 13.94 28.88
CA SER A 225 0.46 12.60 29.11
C SER A 225 1.42 11.62 29.75
N ASP A 226 2.59 12.07 30.22
CA ASP A 226 3.63 11.20 30.79
C ASP A 226 4.10 10.08 29.84
N GLY A 227 4.01 10.29 28.51
CA GLY A 227 4.35 9.30 27.49
C GLY A 227 5.86 9.15 27.29
N LEU A 228 6.35 7.91 27.15
CA LEU A 228 7.78 7.60 27.01
C LEU A 228 8.12 6.88 25.69
N TRP A 229 7.11 6.44 24.93
CA TRP A 229 7.33 5.71 23.67
C TRP A 229 8.18 6.46 22.64
N PRO A 230 7.99 7.78 22.39
CA PRO A 230 8.86 8.52 21.49
C PRO A 230 10.33 8.53 21.93
N SER A 231 10.60 8.54 23.25
CA SER A 231 11.97 8.45 23.75
C SER A 231 12.59 7.09 23.42
N PHE A 232 11.82 6.01 23.58
CA PHE A 232 12.24 4.66 23.22
C PHE A 232 12.54 4.55 21.71
N LEU A 233 11.65 5.06 20.86
CA LEU A 233 11.83 5.09 19.41
C LEU A 233 13.06 5.90 18.97
N ASN A 234 13.35 7.03 19.63
CA ASN A 234 14.58 7.77 19.38
C ASN A 234 15.83 6.94 19.72
N GLY A 235 15.76 6.08 20.75
CA GLY A 235 16.81 5.12 21.06
C GLY A 235 17.04 4.12 19.93
N ILE A 236 15.95 3.63 19.33
CA ILE A 236 16.02 2.75 18.16
C ILE A 236 16.68 3.48 17.00
N LEU A 237 16.27 4.73 16.72
CA LEU A 237 16.86 5.56 15.66
C LEU A 237 18.36 5.82 15.90
N ASP A 238 18.82 5.94 17.16
CA ASP A 238 20.25 6.07 17.45
C ASP A 238 21.05 4.87 16.93
N ALA A 239 20.51 3.65 17.10
CA ALA A 239 21.14 2.40 16.67
C ALA A 239 20.92 2.05 15.19
N MET A 240 19.90 2.64 14.57
CA MET A 240 19.43 2.23 13.25
C MET A 240 20.40 2.66 12.13
N PRO A 241 20.81 1.73 11.24
CA PRO A 241 21.58 2.06 10.04
C PRO A 241 20.67 2.58 8.92
N LEU A 242 21.24 3.34 7.97
CA LEU A 242 20.49 3.89 6.82
C LEU A 242 19.98 2.81 5.85
N THR A 243 20.51 1.60 5.94
CA THR A 243 20.08 0.42 5.15
C THR A 243 18.78 -0.19 5.64
N ALA A 244 18.42 0.01 6.91
CA ALA A 244 17.19 -0.50 7.49
C ALA A 244 15.99 0.41 7.14
N LYS A 245 14.77 -0.13 7.28
CA LYS A 245 13.51 0.63 7.10
C LYS A 245 12.73 0.73 8.40
N PHE A 246 12.23 1.92 8.68
CA PHE A 246 11.36 2.21 9.83
C PHE A 246 9.95 2.34 9.28
N VAL A 247 9.13 1.30 9.42
CA VAL A 247 7.74 1.36 8.98
C VAL A 247 6.90 1.82 10.17
N ASP A 248 6.45 3.07 10.13
CA ASP A 248 5.52 3.64 11.10
C ASP A 248 4.10 3.22 10.69
N GLY A 249 3.70 2.04 11.16
CA GLY A 249 2.32 1.61 11.08
C GLY A 249 1.46 2.47 11.99
N ASN A 250 0.24 2.73 11.55
CA ASN A 250 -0.77 3.44 12.32
C ASN A 250 -1.99 2.53 12.48
N GLU A 251 -2.00 1.68 13.50
CA GLU A 251 -3.10 0.74 13.72
C GLU A 251 -4.43 1.42 14.09
N TYR A 252 -4.40 2.68 14.52
CA TYR A 252 -5.65 3.45 14.65
C TYR A 252 -6.37 3.65 13.32
N SER A 253 -5.73 3.37 12.19
CA SER A 253 -6.37 3.44 10.87
C SER A 253 -7.45 2.39 10.63
N TYR A 254 -7.70 1.48 11.58
CA TYR A 254 -8.90 0.64 11.56
C TYR A 254 -10.20 1.47 11.53
N GLU A 255 -10.23 2.61 12.22
CA GLU A 255 -11.40 3.52 12.24
C GLU A 255 -11.33 4.60 11.14
N TYR A 256 -10.41 4.49 10.19
CA TYR A 256 -10.27 5.50 9.13
C TYR A 256 -11.31 5.35 8.04
N GLU A 257 -11.59 6.48 7.41
CA GLU A 257 -12.61 6.62 6.38
C GLU A 257 -11.99 7.33 5.18
N ALA A 258 -11.96 6.66 4.03
CA ALA A 258 -11.42 7.23 2.81
C ALA A 258 -12.16 8.51 2.40
N ALA A 259 -13.47 8.58 2.66
CA ALA A 259 -14.30 9.76 2.42
C ALA A 259 -13.81 11.02 3.15
N SER A 260 -13.08 10.84 4.27
CA SER A 260 -12.52 11.91 5.08
C SER A 260 -11.01 12.11 4.87
N ASN A 261 -10.41 11.45 3.88
CA ASN A 261 -8.97 11.49 3.58
C ASN A 261 -8.05 11.10 4.76
N HIS A 262 -8.55 10.33 5.73
CA HIS A 262 -7.81 10.00 6.95
C HIS A 262 -6.46 9.30 6.66
N TYR A 263 -6.40 8.43 5.65
CA TYR A 263 -5.16 7.72 5.30
C TYR A 263 -4.09 8.68 4.77
N PHE A 264 -4.46 9.61 3.88
CA PHE A 264 -3.53 10.63 3.37
C PHE A 264 -3.07 11.57 4.47
N GLU A 265 -3.99 12.03 5.32
CA GLU A 265 -3.64 12.89 6.45
C GLU A 265 -2.65 12.19 7.37
N ALA A 266 -2.95 10.96 7.83
CA ALA A 266 -2.07 10.22 8.73
C ALA A 266 -0.68 10.01 8.13
N SER A 267 -0.61 9.69 6.84
CA SER A 267 0.64 9.55 6.11
C SER A 267 1.44 10.86 6.08
N PHE A 268 0.77 12.00 5.85
CA PHE A 268 1.38 13.32 5.95
C PHE A 268 1.87 13.64 7.37
N ARG A 269 1.07 13.34 8.40
CA ARG A 269 1.42 13.55 9.82
C ARG A 269 2.66 12.75 10.22
N ASN A 270 2.80 11.50 9.78
CA ASN A 270 4.00 10.69 10.02
C ASN A 270 5.26 11.35 9.41
N ARG A 271 5.16 12.02 8.26
CA ARG A 271 6.32 12.67 7.63
C ARG A 271 6.66 14.03 8.20
N VAL A 272 5.65 14.78 8.64
CA VAL A 272 5.81 16.19 9.02
C VAL A 272 5.67 16.36 10.52
N SER A 273 4.52 16.02 11.09
CA SER A 273 4.22 16.24 12.51
C SER A 273 5.09 15.38 13.43
N ALA A 274 5.40 14.13 13.06
CA ALA A 274 6.23 13.24 13.87
C ALA A 274 7.65 13.78 14.10
N LEU A 275 8.16 14.67 13.24
CA LEU A 275 9.49 15.27 13.40
C LEU A 275 9.64 16.12 14.67
N SER A 276 8.53 16.60 15.24
CA SER A 276 8.53 17.25 16.56
C SER A 276 8.92 16.29 17.67
N LEU A 277 8.65 14.99 17.50
CA LEU A 277 8.98 13.93 18.46
C LEU A 277 10.29 13.20 18.14
N VAL A 278 10.83 13.40 16.94
CA VAL A 278 12.13 12.85 16.54
C VAL A 278 13.23 13.82 17.00
N ALA A 279 14.18 13.29 17.77
CA ALA A 279 15.35 14.03 18.25
C ALA A 279 16.07 14.70 17.07
N PRO A 280 16.52 15.97 17.20
CA PRO A 280 17.08 16.74 16.10
C PRO A 280 18.13 16.00 15.27
N GLU A 281 19.04 15.30 15.93
CA GLU A 281 20.12 14.49 15.34
C GLU A 281 19.65 13.28 14.52
N ASN A 282 18.43 12.79 14.77
CA ASN A 282 17.83 11.64 14.08
C ASN A 282 16.88 12.05 12.94
N ARG A 283 16.55 13.33 12.78
CA ARG A 283 15.52 13.78 11.80
C ARG A 283 15.88 13.45 10.35
N GLU A 284 17.14 13.61 9.96
CA GLU A 284 17.58 13.26 8.61
C GLU A 284 17.49 11.76 8.36
N LYS A 285 17.96 10.95 9.32
CA LYS A 285 17.86 9.49 9.29
C LYS A 285 16.40 9.04 9.19
N TYR A 286 15.53 9.59 10.03
CA TYR A 286 14.10 9.28 10.03
C TYR A 286 13.48 9.56 8.66
N ARG A 287 13.72 10.73 8.05
CA ARG A 287 13.18 11.03 6.70
C ARG A 287 13.63 10.04 5.62
N LYS A 288 14.87 9.53 5.71
CA LYS A 288 15.42 8.56 4.74
C LYS A 288 14.85 7.15 4.95
N CYS A 289 14.71 6.74 6.21
CA CYS A 289 14.33 5.38 6.59
C CYS A 289 12.82 5.18 6.76
N LEU A 290 12.05 6.24 7.01
CA LEU A 290 10.61 6.19 7.24
C LEU A 290 9.88 5.59 6.04
N ARG A 291 8.93 4.70 6.32
CA ARG A 291 7.85 4.31 5.43
C ARG A 291 6.55 4.45 6.21
N ALA A 292 5.68 5.37 5.80
CA ALA A 292 4.34 5.48 6.35
C ALA A 292 3.50 4.27 5.90
N ALA A 293 2.77 3.67 6.84
CA ALA A 293 1.91 2.52 6.59
C ALA A 293 0.57 2.67 7.31
N SER A 294 -0.40 1.87 6.90
CA SER A 294 -1.74 1.82 7.50
C SER A 294 -2.23 0.39 7.63
N ALA A 295 -3.13 0.20 8.57
CA ALA A 295 -3.79 -1.04 8.93
C ALA A 295 -5.25 -1.04 8.51
N LEU A 296 -5.78 -2.19 8.11
CA LEU A 296 -7.22 -2.40 7.91
C LEU A 296 -7.69 -3.60 8.72
N TYR A 297 -8.80 -3.46 9.46
CA TYR A 297 -9.40 -4.54 10.23
C TYR A 297 -10.57 -5.16 9.46
N LEU A 298 -10.36 -6.36 8.92
CA LEU A 298 -11.29 -7.04 8.02
C LEU A 298 -12.64 -7.34 8.68
N ASP A 299 -12.62 -7.73 9.95
CA ASP A 299 -13.84 -8.08 10.69
C ASP A 299 -14.84 -6.92 10.75
N MET A 300 -14.37 -5.66 10.68
CA MET A 300 -15.26 -4.49 10.68
C MET A 300 -16.25 -4.52 9.54
N TYR A 301 -15.90 -5.12 8.41
CA TYR A 301 -16.73 -5.17 7.20
C TYR A 301 -17.77 -6.30 7.20
N VAL A 302 -17.67 -7.23 8.15
CA VAL A 302 -18.57 -8.40 8.26
C VAL A 302 -19.30 -8.48 9.60
N ASN A 303 -18.88 -7.68 10.58
CA ASN A 303 -19.56 -7.57 11.86
C ASN A 303 -20.97 -7.00 11.71
N LYS A 304 -21.84 -7.36 12.65
CA LYS A 304 -23.21 -6.86 12.72
C LYS A 304 -23.24 -5.37 13.08
N GLU A 305 -24.26 -4.68 12.60
CA GLU A 305 -24.54 -3.29 13.00
C GLU A 305 -24.68 -3.20 14.54
N GLY A 306 -24.18 -2.10 15.11
CA GLY A 306 -24.10 -1.90 16.57
C GLY A 306 -22.86 -2.50 17.24
N SER A 307 -22.06 -3.31 16.55
CA SER A 307 -20.72 -3.70 17.04
C SER A 307 -19.83 -2.45 17.16
N LYS A 308 -18.98 -2.39 18.19
CA LYS A 308 -17.90 -1.37 18.30
C LYS A 308 -17.07 -1.31 17.02
N TRP A 309 -16.80 -2.47 16.45
CA TRP A 309 -16.03 -2.63 15.22
C TRP A 309 -16.99 -2.92 14.07
N TYR A 310 -17.77 -1.91 13.69
CA TYR A 310 -18.70 -1.94 12.56
C TYR A 310 -18.42 -0.75 11.65
N ALA A 311 -18.38 -0.98 10.34
CA ALA A 311 -18.05 0.06 9.38
C ALA A 311 -19.03 0.07 8.20
N GLY A 312 -20.30 0.47 8.31
CA GLY A 312 -21.40 0.49 7.30
C GLY A 312 -21.18 0.31 5.77
N PRO A 313 -22.23 0.07 4.97
CA PRO A 313 -22.09 0.00 3.51
C PRO A 313 -21.74 1.38 2.90
N VAL A 314 -20.84 1.39 1.91
CA VAL A 314 -20.59 2.54 1.02
C VAL A 314 -21.03 2.12 -0.37
N GLY A 315 -21.75 2.98 -1.09
CA GLY A 315 -22.32 2.60 -2.40
C GLY A 315 -23.24 1.38 -2.34
N GLY A 316 -23.86 1.11 -1.17
CA GLY A 316 -24.73 -0.04 -0.95
C GLY A 316 -24.03 -1.35 -0.60
N SER A 317 -22.68 -1.38 -0.49
CA SER A 317 -21.93 -2.61 -0.22
C SER A 317 -20.88 -2.45 0.88
N ARG A 318 -20.72 -3.48 1.72
CA ARG A 318 -19.64 -3.57 2.71
C ARG A 318 -18.28 -3.84 2.04
N LEU A 319 -18.28 -4.61 0.95
CA LEU A 319 -17.09 -4.85 0.12
C LEU A 319 -16.61 -3.56 -0.53
N GLU A 320 -17.55 -2.75 -1.01
CA GLU A 320 -17.21 -1.45 -1.61
C GLU A 320 -16.59 -0.51 -0.59
N HIS A 321 -17.10 -0.49 0.65
CA HIS A 321 -16.46 0.24 1.73
C HIS A 321 -15.03 -0.26 1.99
N PHE A 322 -14.83 -1.57 2.10
CA PHE A 322 -13.48 -2.13 2.22
C PHE A 322 -12.57 -1.68 1.07
N ARG A 323 -13.05 -1.76 -0.17
CA ARG A 323 -12.31 -1.41 -1.38
C ARG A 323 -11.83 0.03 -1.37
N VAL A 324 -12.71 1.00 -1.06
CA VAL A 324 -12.33 2.42 -1.07
C VAL A 324 -11.31 2.75 0.03
N ASN A 325 -11.45 2.14 1.21
CA ASN A 325 -10.50 2.30 2.31
C ASN A 325 -9.15 1.65 2.00
N ALA A 326 -9.14 0.40 1.54
CA ALA A 326 -7.92 -0.31 1.17
C ALA A 326 -7.16 0.41 0.04
N ARG A 327 -7.89 0.97 -0.93
CA ARG A 327 -7.29 1.77 -1.99
C ARG A 327 -6.63 3.03 -1.46
N GLN A 328 -7.32 3.83 -0.65
CA GLN A 328 -6.72 5.05 -0.12
C GLN A 328 -5.53 4.74 0.80
N ALA A 329 -5.60 3.66 1.57
CA ALA A 329 -4.48 3.17 2.38
C ALA A 329 -3.25 2.84 1.51
N LEU A 330 -3.42 2.10 0.41
CA LEU A 330 -2.35 1.79 -0.55
C LEU A 330 -1.78 3.05 -1.21
N CYS A 331 -2.65 3.99 -1.59
CA CYS A 331 -2.22 5.27 -2.18
C CYS A 331 -1.43 6.13 -1.18
N ALA A 332 -1.83 6.14 0.08
CA ALA A 332 -1.19 6.94 1.12
C ALA A 332 0.10 6.30 1.65
N ALA A 333 0.20 4.97 1.68
CA ALA A 333 1.38 4.26 2.17
C ALA A 333 2.61 4.49 1.30
N ASP A 334 3.81 4.39 1.85
CA ASP A 334 5.04 4.40 1.04
C ASP A 334 5.26 3.05 0.36
N GLU A 335 5.20 1.97 1.15
CA GLU A 335 5.51 0.61 0.69
C GLU A 335 4.53 -0.43 1.25
N TYR A 336 4.10 -0.31 2.51
CA TYR A 336 3.39 -1.38 3.22
C TYR A 336 2.01 -0.93 3.68
N ILE A 337 1.02 -1.81 3.54
CA ILE A 337 -0.18 -1.84 4.38
C ILE A 337 -0.28 -3.23 5.01
N TRP A 338 -1.10 -3.35 6.05
CA TRP A 338 -1.50 -4.67 6.52
C TRP A 338 -2.99 -4.80 6.76
N LEU A 339 -3.44 -6.05 6.71
CA LEU A 339 -4.80 -6.45 7.04
C LEU A 339 -4.75 -7.28 8.30
N TRP A 340 -5.63 -6.99 9.24
CA TRP A 340 -5.86 -7.79 10.44
C TRP A 340 -7.20 -8.51 10.30
N GLY A 341 -7.19 -9.84 10.48
CA GLY A 341 -8.39 -10.67 10.47
C GLY A 341 -8.44 -11.62 11.67
N GLU A 342 -9.58 -11.72 12.33
CA GLU A 342 -9.78 -12.54 13.53
C GLU A 342 -10.74 -13.71 13.32
N ARG A 343 -11.79 -13.52 12.51
CA ARG A 343 -12.90 -14.48 12.38
C ARG A 343 -12.99 -15.17 11.02
N GLY A 344 -11.97 -15.05 10.19
CA GLY A 344 -11.93 -15.70 8.88
C GLY A 344 -10.56 -16.18 8.48
N SER A 345 -10.54 -17.11 7.52
CA SER A 345 -9.34 -17.72 6.95
C SER A 345 -9.20 -17.40 5.47
N TRP A 346 -7.96 -17.34 4.98
CA TRP A 346 -7.64 -17.27 3.56
C TRP A 346 -7.30 -18.65 2.99
N ILE A 347 -6.77 -19.54 3.83
CA ILE A 347 -6.38 -20.91 3.47
C ILE A 347 -7.40 -21.90 4.05
N ASP A 348 -7.73 -22.93 3.28
CA ASP A 348 -8.42 -24.10 3.83
C ASP A 348 -7.37 -25.01 4.49
N TRP A 349 -7.24 -24.85 5.81
CA TRP A 349 -6.25 -25.55 6.62
C TRP A 349 -6.57 -27.03 6.85
N LYS A 350 -7.83 -27.45 6.62
CA LYS A 350 -8.31 -28.83 6.90
C LYS A 350 -7.87 -29.37 8.27
N MET A 351 -7.86 -28.49 9.27
CA MET A 351 -7.43 -28.76 10.64
C MET A 351 -8.63 -28.99 11.56
N ASN A 352 -8.49 -29.88 12.55
CA ASN A 352 -9.51 -30.11 13.58
C ASN A 352 -9.27 -29.21 14.81
N ASP A 353 -9.13 -27.91 14.60
CA ASP A 353 -8.98 -26.92 15.67
C ASP A 353 -9.73 -25.62 15.33
N TRP A 354 -9.53 -24.59 16.15
CA TRP A 354 -10.23 -23.31 16.00
C TRP A 354 -9.84 -22.54 14.72
N VAL A 355 -8.63 -22.75 14.17
CA VAL A 355 -8.24 -22.14 12.89
C VAL A 355 -8.92 -22.89 11.74
N GLY A 356 -8.95 -24.21 11.80
CA GLY A 356 -9.68 -25.01 10.81
C GLY A 356 -11.21 -24.79 10.84
N ALA A 357 -11.75 -24.29 11.95
CA ALA A 357 -13.15 -23.89 12.08
C ALA A 357 -13.44 -22.47 11.55
N MET A 358 -12.44 -21.70 11.13
CA MET A 358 -12.66 -20.37 10.56
C MET A 358 -13.37 -20.46 9.20
N THR A 359 -14.32 -19.55 8.98
CA THR A 359 -14.98 -19.41 7.68
C THR A 359 -14.08 -18.64 6.72
N ASN A 360 -13.94 -19.12 5.48
CA ASN A 360 -13.13 -18.43 4.47
C ASN A 360 -13.61 -16.97 4.25
N TRP A 361 -12.67 -16.04 4.08
CA TRP A 361 -12.99 -14.62 3.87
C TRP A 361 -13.85 -14.38 2.64
N GLU A 362 -13.71 -15.16 1.57
CA GLU A 362 -14.56 -15.10 0.38
C GLU A 362 -16.02 -15.43 0.69
N VAL A 363 -16.29 -16.29 1.68
CA VAL A 363 -17.65 -16.58 2.12
C VAL A 363 -18.18 -15.46 3.02
N ARG A 364 -17.32 -14.88 3.87
CA ARG A 364 -17.73 -13.83 4.83
C ARG A 364 -17.94 -12.47 4.16
N LEU A 365 -17.14 -12.17 3.13
CA LEU A 365 -17.17 -10.93 2.36
C LEU A 365 -17.01 -11.28 0.86
N PRO A 366 -18.07 -11.75 0.19
CA PRO A 366 -18.00 -12.19 -1.21
C PRO A 366 -17.41 -11.14 -2.14
N GLY A 367 -16.46 -11.54 -2.99
CA GLY A 367 -15.72 -10.68 -3.91
C GLY A 367 -14.41 -10.11 -3.34
N ILE A 368 -14.06 -10.41 -2.08
CA ILE A 368 -12.88 -9.86 -1.42
C ILE A 368 -11.57 -10.33 -2.06
N SER A 369 -11.45 -11.59 -2.47
CA SER A 369 -10.22 -12.11 -3.08
C SER A 369 -9.92 -11.39 -4.38
N HIS A 370 -10.93 -11.27 -5.24
CA HIS A 370 -10.82 -10.52 -6.48
C HIS A 370 -10.50 -9.04 -6.24
N THR A 371 -11.22 -8.40 -5.31
CA THR A 371 -10.98 -6.99 -4.94
C THR A 371 -9.53 -6.77 -4.52
N MET A 372 -8.99 -7.69 -3.71
CA MET A 372 -7.63 -7.63 -3.24
C MET A 372 -6.58 -7.88 -4.34
N ASP A 373 -6.84 -8.82 -5.26
CA ASP A 373 -5.96 -9.05 -6.40
C ASP A 373 -5.85 -7.81 -7.29
N VAL A 374 -6.98 -7.15 -7.56
CA VAL A 374 -7.01 -5.89 -8.32
C VAL A 374 -6.28 -4.77 -7.59
N LEU A 375 -6.43 -4.67 -6.27
CA LEU A 375 -5.75 -3.65 -5.46
C LEU A 375 -4.23 -3.86 -5.41
N ARG A 376 -3.77 -5.11 -5.41
CA ARG A 376 -2.34 -5.45 -5.36
C ARG A 376 -1.66 -5.32 -6.72
N ASP A 377 -2.31 -5.77 -7.78
CA ASP A 377 -1.77 -5.84 -9.14
C ASP A 377 -2.90 -5.63 -10.16
N SER A 378 -3.28 -4.36 -10.35
CA SER A 378 -4.38 -3.99 -11.25
C SER A 378 -4.10 -4.35 -12.69
N GLU A 379 -2.85 -4.19 -13.16
CA GLU A 379 -2.47 -4.51 -14.53
C GLU A 379 -2.51 -6.03 -14.77
N GLY A 380 -1.89 -6.84 -13.90
CA GLY A 380 -1.94 -8.29 -14.00
C GLY A 380 -3.37 -8.84 -13.94
N ALA A 381 -4.20 -8.30 -13.04
CA ALA A 381 -5.61 -8.66 -12.95
C ALA A 381 -6.40 -8.28 -14.22
N ALA A 382 -6.13 -7.12 -14.81
CA ALA A 382 -6.76 -6.69 -16.05
C ALA A 382 -6.32 -7.52 -17.26
N VAL A 383 -5.04 -7.89 -17.36
CA VAL A 383 -4.53 -8.78 -18.42
C VAL A 383 -5.22 -10.14 -18.34
N ALA A 384 -5.28 -10.74 -17.14
CA ALA A 384 -5.96 -12.01 -16.92
C ALA A 384 -7.44 -11.94 -17.29
N ARG A 385 -8.13 -10.87 -16.87
CA ARG A 385 -9.54 -10.63 -17.19
C ARG A 385 -9.78 -10.43 -18.68
N LYS A 386 -8.92 -9.65 -19.35
CA LYS A 386 -8.99 -9.44 -20.80
C LYS A 386 -8.87 -10.77 -21.54
N ALA A 387 -7.91 -11.62 -21.15
CA ALA A 387 -7.71 -12.93 -21.75
C ALA A 387 -8.88 -13.89 -21.50
N GLU A 388 -9.53 -13.82 -20.33
CA GLU A 388 -10.77 -14.55 -20.06
C GLU A 388 -11.92 -14.11 -20.97
N LEU A 389 -12.20 -12.79 -21.02
CA LEU A 389 -13.24 -12.22 -21.88
C LEU A 389 -12.99 -12.54 -23.35
N GLN A 390 -11.72 -12.55 -23.79
CA GLN A 390 -11.35 -12.90 -25.15
C GLN A 390 -11.67 -14.37 -25.44
N ARG A 391 -11.30 -15.29 -24.53
CA ARG A 391 -11.59 -16.73 -24.68
C ARG A 391 -13.09 -17.03 -24.68
N SER A 392 -13.88 -16.26 -23.92
CA SER A 392 -15.34 -16.43 -23.88
C SER A 392 -16.07 -15.70 -25.02
N GLY A 393 -15.36 -14.97 -25.89
CA GLY A 393 -15.96 -14.13 -26.93
C GLY A 393 -16.73 -12.91 -26.40
N ALA A 394 -16.55 -12.56 -25.12
CA ALA A 394 -17.21 -11.43 -24.47
C ALA A 394 -16.38 -10.14 -24.49
N LEU A 395 -15.13 -10.19 -24.95
CA LEU A 395 -14.28 -9.01 -25.05
C LEU A 395 -14.78 -8.11 -26.18
N THR A 396 -15.21 -6.90 -25.84
CA THR A 396 -15.65 -5.89 -26.81
C THR A 396 -14.84 -4.62 -26.62
N ASN A 397 -14.20 -4.15 -27.70
CA ASN A 397 -13.65 -2.80 -27.72
C ASN A 397 -14.81 -1.81 -27.81
N LEU A 398 -14.91 -0.91 -26.84
CA LEU A 398 -15.95 0.11 -26.77
C LEU A 398 -15.65 1.31 -27.68
N ILE A 399 -14.46 1.34 -28.28
CA ILE A 399 -14.09 2.29 -29.34
C ILE A 399 -14.47 1.68 -30.68
N ALA A 400 -15.49 2.26 -31.33
CA ALA A 400 -16.06 1.72 -32.56
C ALA A 400 -15.06 1.60 -33.73
N ASN A 401 -14.08 2.50 -33.81
CA ASN A 401 -13.03 2.50 -34.83
C ASN A 401 -11.64 2.56 -34.19
N GLY A 402 -11.32 1.55 -33.38
CA GLY A 402 -10.04 1.49 -32.66
C GLY A 402 -8.81 1.35 -33.57
N THR A 403 -8.99 0.82 -34.79
CA THR A 403 -7.95 0.70 -35.83
C THR A 403 -7.71 1.99 -36.61
N CYS A 404 -8.41 3.07 -36.25
CA CYS A 404 -8.20 4.41 -36.81
C CYS A 404 -8.38 4.50 -38.33
N GLU A 405 -9.20 3.63 -38.92
CA GLU A 405 -9.43 3.57 -40.37
C GLU A 405 -10.26 4.76 -40.86
N ALA A 406 -9.80 5.42 -41.92
CA ALA A 406 -10.55 6.52 -42.53
C ALA A 406 -10.28 6.66 -44.03
N GLU A 407 -11.28 7.18 -44.73
CA GLU A 407 -11.18 7.51 -46.14
C GLU A 407 -10.49 8.87 -46.34
N GLY A 408 -9.58 8.95 -47.31
CA GLY A 408 -9.02 10.22 -47.79
C GLY A 408 -8.14 10.98 -46.79
N GLY A 409 -7.61 10.34 -45.75
CA GLY A 409 -6.73 10.98 -44.76
C GLY A 409 -7.44 11.89 -43.75
N ALA A 410 -8.78 11.85 -43.72
CA ALA A 410 -9.58 12.60 -42.76
C ALA A 410 -9.53 11.96 -41.36
N VAL A 411 -9.91 12.73 -40.33
CA VAL A 411 -10.09 12.16 -38.98
C VAL A 411 -11.20 11.09 -39.02
N PRO A 412 -10.96 9.87 -38.53
CA PRO A 412 -11.94 8.79 -38.56
C PRO A 412 -13.24 9.12 -37.84
N ASN A 413 -14.36 8.60 -38.36
CA ASN A 413 -15.67 8.74 -37.72
C ASN A 413 -15.64 8.23 -36.28
N GLY A 414 -16.21 9.01 -35.36
CA GLY A 414 -16.21 8.74 -33.92
C GLY A 414 -15.10 9.45 -33.14
N PHE A 415 -14.04 9.91 -33.82
CA PHE A 415 -13.03 10.78 -33.23
C PHE A 415 -13.38 12.26 -33.47
N GLY A 416 -13.32 13.04 -32.40
CA GLY A 416 -13.31 14.49 -32.44
C GLY A 416 -11.89 15.03 -32.33
N THR A 417 -11.74 16.34 -32.55
CA THR A 417 -10.50 17.05 -32.32
C THR A 417 -10.76 18.28 -31.47
N TRP A 418 -9.77 18.63 -30.64
CA TRP A 418 -9.76 19.87 -29.90
C TRP A 418 -8.36 20.48 -29.99
N HIS A 419 -8.28 21.80 -30.12
CA HIS A 419 -7.02 22.53 -30.04
C HIS A 419 -7.22 23.85 -29.31
N SER A 420 -6.15 24.34 -28.70
CA SER A 420 -6.09 25.66 -28.09
C SER A 420 -6.11 26.73 -29.17
N SER A 421 -7.05 27.69 -29.07
CA SER A 421 -7.09 28.86 -29.98
C SER A 421 -5.93 29.84 -29.78
N LYS A 422 -5.12 29.65 -28.73
CA LYS A 422 -3.94 30.48 -28.43
C LYS A 422 -2.65 29.92 -29.02
N ASP A 423 -2.68 28.70 -29.53
CA ASP A 423 -1.52 27.97 -30.03
C ASP A 423 -1.68 27.65 -31.52
N ARG A 424 -0.61 27.16 -32.16
CA ARG A 424 -0.68 26.68 -33.54
C ARG A 424 -1.71 25.55 -33.63
N SER A 425 -2.69 25.70 -34.52
CA SER A 425 -3.74 24.70 -34.72
C SER A 425 -3.18 23.37 -35.25
N GLY A 426 -2.12 23.42 -36.06
CA GLY A 426 -1.55 22.27 -36.73
C GLY A 426 -2.57 21.55 -37.62
N ARG A 427 -2.36 20.26 -37.84
CA ARG A 427 -3.27 19.38 -38.57
C ARG A 427 -3.54 18.11 -37.78
N PHE A 428 -4.80 17.68 -37.81
CA PHE A 428 -5.24 16.38 -37.32
C PHE A 428 -5.75 15.58 -38.53
N LEU A 429 -5.17 14.42 -38.77
CA LEU A 429 -5.35 13.63 -39.98
C LEU A 429 -5.36 12.14 -39.63
N SER A 430 -5.56 11.30 -40.65
CA SER A 430 -5.23 9.88 -40.61
C SER A 430 -4.21 9.52 -41.69
N ASP A 431 -3.48 8.43 -41.48
CA ASP A 431 -2.57 7.81 -42.46
C ASP A 431 -2.81 6.31 -42.46
N SER A 432 -3.08 5.73 -43.63
CA SER A 432 -3.45 4.31 -43.82
C SER A 432 -2.27 3.33 -43.89
N SER A 433 -1.04 3.82 -43.76
CA SER A 433 0.18 3.04 -43.97
C SER A 433 1.24 3.19 -42.88
N SER A 434 1.10 4.20 -42.01
CA SER A 434 2.08 4.52 -40.98
C SER A 434 1.74 3.98 -39.58
N GLY A 435 0.61 3.27 -39.44
CA GLY A 435 0.16 2.67 -38.18
C GLY A 435 0.99 1.46 -37.75
N VAL A 436 0.60 0.87 -36.62
CA VAL A 436 1.19 -0.35 -36.09
C VAL A 436 1.04 -1.46 -37.13
N GLY A 437 2.15 -2.14 -37.44
CA GLY A 437 2.17 -3.17 -38.49
C GLY A 437 1.92 -2.64 -39.91
N GLY A 438 1.99 -1.33 -40.15
CA GLY A 438 1.68 -0.71 -41.44
C GLY A 438 0.20 -0.45 -41.68
N GLY A 439 -0.62 -0.45 -40.62
CA GLY A 439 -2.05 -0.15 -40.67
C GLY A 439 -2.39 1.34 -40.69
N SER A 440 -3.66 1.65 -40.39
CA SER A 440 -4.15 3.03 -40.27
C SER A 440 -3.81 3.62 -38.91
N CYS A 441 -3.61 4.94 -38.83
CA CYS A 441 -3.36 5.64 -37.57
C CYS A 441 -3.87 7.08 -37.60
N LEU A 442 -4.04 7.66 -36.42
CA LEU A 442 -4.27 9.09 -36.22
C LEU A 442 -2.95 9.85 -36.25
N VAL A 443 -2.89 10.97 -36.95
CA VAL A 443 -1.69 11.80 -37.08
C VAL A 443 -1.97 13.22 -36.63
N ALA A 444 -1.25 13.69 -35.61
CA ALA A 444 -1.19 15.10 -35.26
C ALA A 444 0.14 15.69 -35.77
N GLU A 445 0.07 16.73 -36.60
CA GLU A 445 1.24 17.38 -37.22
C GLU A 445 1.28 18.87 -36.88
N GLY A 446 2.40 19.36 -36.35
CA GLY A 446 2.61 20.79 -36.07
C GLY A 446 1.64 21.43 -35.07
N VAL A 447 0.97 20.62 -34.25
CA VAL A 447 0.01 21.07 -33.24
C VAL A 447 0.72 21.62 -32.01
N GLY A 448 0.44 22.88 -31.66
CA GLY A 448 0.99 23.52 -30.46
C GLY A 448 0.37 23.02 -29.16
N SER A 449 -0.95 22.89 -29.10
CA SER A 449 -1.65 22.20 -28.01
C SER A 449 -3.02 21.71 -28.48
N GLY A 450 -3.25 20.42 -28.39
CA GLY A 450 -4.53 19.83 -28.80
C GLY A 450 -4.59 18.32 -28.60
N CYS A 451 -5.70 17.72 -28.97
CA CYS A 451 -5.91 16.29 -28.86
C CYS A 451 -6.92 15.77 -29.89
N PHE A 452 -6.82 14.47 -30.18
CA PHE A 452 -7.99 13.70 -30.59
C PHE A 452 -8.82 13.35 -29.36
N THR A 453 -10.14 13.29 -29.50
CA THR A 453 -11.05 12.88 -28.43
C THR A 453 -11.96 11.77 -28.91
N VAL A 454 -12.14 10.72 -28.10
CA VAL A 454 -13.13 9.67 -28.37
C VAL A 454 -13.92 9.35 -27.12
N GLY A 455 -15.24 9.17 -27.26
CA GLY A 455 -16.15 9.03 -26.13
C GLY A 455 -16.64 7.60 -25.95
N VAL A 456 -16.73 7.15 -24.70
CA VAL A 456 -17.44 5.93 -24.30
C VAL A 456 -18.63 6.34 -23.43
N SER A 457 -19.83 6.07 -23.92
CA SER A 457 -21.09 6.34 -23.20
C SER A 457 -21.44 5.18 -22.26
N ASP A 458 -22.38 5.43 -21.35
CA ASP A 458 -22.98 4.43 -20.46
C ASP A 458 -22.00 3.72 -19.51
N VAL A 459 -20.90 4.38 -19.20
CA VAL A 459 -20.01 3.93 -18.11
C VAL A 459 -20.71 4.12 -16.78
N LYS A 460 -20.61 3.16 -15.86
CA LYS A 460 -21.26 3.27 -14.54
C LYS A 460 -20.25 3.51 -13.43
N PRO A 461 -20.57 4.35 -12.43
CA PRO A 461 -19.72 4.54 -11.27
C PRO A 461 -19.30 3.22 -10.62
N GLY A 462 -18.01 3.07 -10.33
CA GLY A 462 -17.43 1.87 -9.74
C GLY A 462 -17.01 0.78 -10.73
N GLU A 463 -17.45 0.82 -11.99
CA GLU A 463 -16.99 -0.11 -13.03
C GLU A 463 -15.53 0.16 -13.42
N TYR A 464 -14.85 -0.87 -13.90
CA TYR A 464 -13.45 -0.80 -14.27
C TYR A 464 -13.24 -1.07 -15.75
N TYR A 465 -12.31 -0.32 -16.34
CA TYR A 465 -11.99 -0.37 -17.75
C TYR A 465 -10.48 -0.47 -17.95
N LEU A 466 -10.07 -1.28 -18.93
CA LEU A 466 -8.71 -1.31 -19.45
C LEU A 466 -8.65 -0.39 -20.66
N ILE A 467 -7.75 0.59 -20.62
CA ILE A 467 -7.44 1.48 -21.73
C ILE A 467 -6.10 1.06 -22.32
N GLU A 468 -6.05 0.88 -23.64
CA GLU A 468 -4.83 0.59 -24.37
C GLU A 468 -4.72 1.48 -25.61
N VAL A 469 -3.55 2.06 -25.84
CA VAL A 469 -3.26 2.92 -27.00
C VAL A 469 -1.79 2.74 -27.42
N SER A 470 -1.55 2.60 -28.71
CA SER A 470 -0.22 2.67 -29.31
C SER A 470 0.09 4.13 -29.68
N CYS A 471 1.28 4.63 -29.33
CA CYS A 471 1.69 6.01 -29.59
C CYS A 471 3.15 6.12 -30.09
N LYS A 472 3.40 6.92 -31.13
CA LYS A 472 4.73 7.17 -31.71
C LYS A 472 5.01 8.66 -31.82
N GLY A 473 6.26 9.08 -31.55
CA GLY A 473 6.67 10.49 -31.39
C GLY A 473 6.83 10.89 -29.92
N GLU A 474 7.48 11.99 -29.57
CA GLU A 474 7.84 12.30 -28.17
C GLU A 474 6.72 12.99 -27.36
N SER A 475 5.85 13.75 -28.01
CA SER A 475 4.86 14.61 -27.33
C SER A 475 3.51 13.96 -27.00
N GLY A 476 3.34 12.67 -27.30
CA GLY A 476 2.07 11.98 -27.14
C GLY A 476 1.72 11.69 -25.68
N VAL A 477 0.52 12.12 -25.27
CA VAL A 477 -0.06 11.93 -23.93
C VAL A 477 -1.46 11.33 -24.07
N VAL A 478 -1.79 10.36 -23.23
CA VAL A 478 -3.14 9.78 -23.19
C VAL A 478 -3.77 10.09 -21.84
N ALA A 479 -5.00 10.55 -21.83
CA ALA A 479 -5.74 10.82 -20.61
C ALA A 479 -7.21 10.38 -20.70
N ALA A 480 -7.75 9.85 -19.61
CA ALA A 480 -9.18 9.61 -19.45
C ALA A 480 -9.81 10.74 -18.62
N ASP A 481 -10.89 11.29 -19.16
CA ASP A 481 -11.74 12.32 -18.58
C ASP A 481 -13.15 11.76 -18.37
N TRP A 482 -13.89 12.30 -17.40
CA TRP A 482 -15.28 11.89 -17.15
C TRP A 482 -16.24 13.07 -17.19
N LYS A 483 -17.50 12.78 -17.54
CA LYS A 483 -18.61 13.73 -17.44
C LYS A 483 -19.66 13.21 -16.47
N LYS A 484 -20.20 14.11 -15.67
CA LYS A 484 -21.28 13.83 -14.72
C LYS A 484 -22.59 13.53 -15.45
N ARG A 485 -23.60 13.07 -14.69
CA ARG A 485 -24.94 12.71 -15.17
C ARG A 485 -25.63 13.75 -16.06
N ASP A 486 -25.32 15.05 -15.91
CA ASP A 486 -25.86 16.11 -16.77
C ASP A 486 -25.25 16.14 -18.19
N GLY A 487 -24.27 15.29 -18.47
CA GLY A 487 -23.58 15.15 -19.76
C GLY A 487 -22.70 16.35 -20.14
N LYS A 488 -22.62 17.38 -19.30
CA LYS A 488 -21.96 18.66 -19.59
C LYS A 488 -20.86 18.98 -18.58
N THR A 489 -21.10 18.73 -17.31
CA THR A 489 -20.16 19.05 -16.24
C THR A 489 -19.01 18.06 -16.23
N PRO A 490 -17.76 18.51 -16.47
CA PRO A 490 -16.61 17.65 -16.37
C PRO A 490 -16.38 17.24 -14.91
N TYR A 491 -15.95 16.01 -14.72
CA TYR A 491 -15.30 15.63 -13.48
C TYR A 491 -13.96 16.38 -13.39
N LYS A 492 -13.67 16.98 -12.24
CA LYS A 492 -12.51 17.89 -12.10
C LYS A 492 -11.17 17.18 -12.28
N GLU A 493 -11.12 15.90 -11.93
CA GLU A 493 -9.91 15.11 -11.99
C GLU A 493 -9.80 14.38 -13.33
N LYS A 494 -8.59 14.38 -13.88
CA LYS A 494 -8.22 13.68 -15.10
C LYS A 494 -7.24 12.56 -14.76
N CYS A 495 -7.33 11.46 -15.48
CA CYS A 495 -6.44 10.33 -15.32
C CYS A 495 -5.44 10.33 -16.48
N THR A 496 -4.26 10.91 -16.26
CA THR A 496 -3.17 10.85 -17.26
C THR A 496 -2.47 9.51 -17.16
N LEU A 497 -2.30 8.85 -18.29
CA LEU A 497 -1.82 7.48 -18.37
C LEU A 497 -0.32 7.43 -18.68
N THR A 498 0.37 6.48 -18.08
CA THR A 498 1.80 6.29 -18.28
C THR A 498 2.06 5.57 -19.60
N ARG A 499 3.04 6.07 -20.35
CA ARG A 499 3.48 5.52 -21.62
C ARG A 499 4.76 4.70 -21.43
N SER A 500 4.85 3.54 -22.06
CA SER A 500 6.05 2.70 -22.07
C SER A 500 7.21 3.35 -22.83
N ARG A 501 8.42 2.82 -22.66
CA ARG A 501 9.51 3.12 -23.59
C ARG A 501 9.13 2.68 -25.02
N PRO A 502 9.57 3.42 -26.06
CA PRO A 502 9.37 3.00 -27.44
C PRO A 502 10.04 1.66 -27.72
N ASP A 503 9.41 0.85 -28.57
CA ASP A 503 9.96 -0.36 -29.15
C ASP A 503 10.97 -0.05 -30.28
N GLY A 504 11.49 -1.09 -30.94
CA GLY A 504 12.44 -0.94 -32.05
C GLY A 504 11.87 -0.20 -33.27
N ASN A 505 10.55 -0.04 -33.37
CA ASN A 505 9.85 0.68 -34.43
C ASN A 505 9.41 2.09 -34.01
N GLY A 506 9.78 2.51 -32.78
CA GLY A 506 9.45 3.81 -32.21
C GLY A 506 8.06 3.92 -31.59
N TRP A 507 7.32 2.81 -31.47
CA TRP A 507 6.00 2.76 -30.85
C TRP A 507 6.09 2.49 -29.36
N SER A 508 5.39 3.27 -28.57
CA SER A 508 5.16 2.99 -27.16
C SER A 508 3.72 2.52 -26.95
N ARG A 509 3.52 1.74 -25.90
CA ARG A 509 2.20 1.34 -25.43
C ARG A 509 1.80 2.18 -24.22
N VAL A 510 0.56 2.61 -24.21
CA VAL A 510 -0.16 3.06 -23.03
C VAL A 510 -1.10 1.93 -22.63
N SER A 511 -1.06 1.52 -21.37
CA SER A 511 -1.94 0.50 -20.78
C SER A 511 -2.29 0.96 -19.37
N ALA A 512 -3.57 1.07 -19.06
CA ALA A 512 -4.00 1.45 -17.71
C ALA A 512 -5.38 0.93 -17.36
N VAL A 513 -5.55 0.58 -16.09
CA VAL A 513 -6.86 0.30 -15.51
C VAL A 513 -7.41 1.58 -14.89
N VAL A 514 -8.65 1.92 -15.23
CA VAL A 514 -9.36 3.06 -14.66
C VAL A 514 -10.68 2.62 -14.04
N CYS A 515 -11.03 3.23 -12.91
CA CYS A 515 -12.33 3.04 -12.25
C CYS A 515 -13.17 4.30 -12.45
N VAL A 516 -14.44 4.13 -12.82
CA VAL A 516 -15.35 5.24 -13.10
C VAL A 516 -15.69 5.98 -11.79
N PRO A 517 -15.47 7.30 -11.71
CA PRO A 517 -15.78 8.09 -10.52
C PRO A 517 -17.29 8.13 -10.21
N PRO A 518 -17.67 8.48 -8.97
CA PRO A 518 -19.05 8.76 -8.61
C PRO A 518 -19.72 9.76 -9.57
N ASP A 519 -21.03 9.56 -9.79
CA ASP A 519 -21.90 10.39 -10.63
C ASP A 519 -21.50 10.55 -12.11
N SER A 520 -20.52 9.78 -12.58
CA SER A 520 -20.05 9.82 -13.97
C SER A 520 -20.81 8.85 -14.86
N VAL A 521 -21.19 9.30 -16.06
CA VAL A 521 -21.97 8.50 -17.03
C VAL A 521 -21.31 8.40 -18.41
N LYS A 522 -20.24 9.17 -18.62
CA LYS A 522 -19.48 9.17 -19.88
C LYS A 522 -18.00 9.31 -19.58
N MET A 523 -17.20 8.51 -20.27
CA MET A 523 -15.75 8.64 -20.35
C MET A 523 -15.37 9.27 -21.68
N THR A 524 -14.33 10.10 -21.68
CA THR A 524 -13.70 10.65 -22.88
C THR A 524 -12.21 10.37 -22.80
N LEU A 525 -11.69 9.67 -23.80
CA LEU A 525 -10.26 9.47 -23.97
C LEU A 525 -9.71 10.62 -24.82
N SER A 526 -8.70 11.29 -24.29
CA SER A 526 -7.97 12.38 -24.94
C SER A 526 -6.59 11.88 -25.36
N LEU A 527 -6.31 11.90 -26.66
CA LEU A 527 -5.00 11.59 -27.26
C LEU A 527 -4.30 12.90 -27.57
N GLY A 528 -3.61 13.43 -26.57
CA GLY A 528 -3.05 14.78 -26.54
C GLY A 528 -1.65 14.88 -27.10
N VAL A 529 -1.38 16.06 -27.64
CA VAL A 529 -0.06 16.50 -28.12
C VAL A 529 0.19 17.94 -27.68
N ALA A 530 1.46 18.26 -27.46
CA ALA A 530 1.88 19.62 -27.17
C ALA A 530 3.23 19.93 -27.83
N ASN A 531 3.42 21.20 -28.18
CA ASN A 531 4.65 21.80 -28.67
C ASN A 531 5.26 21.16 -29.92
N LEU A 532 4.45 20.56 -30.80
CA LEU A 532 4.97 20.07 -32.09
C LEU A 532 5.40 21.26 -32.96
N ALA A 533 6.61 21.20 -33.49
CA ALA A 533 7.09 22.10 -34.52
C ALA A 533 6.45 21.75 -35.88
N GLU A 534 6.53 22.67 -36.84
CA GLU A 534 6.02 22.42 -38.18
C GLU A 534 6.74 21.21 -38.81
N GLY A 535 5.96 20.27 -39.36
CA GLY A 535 6.46 18.99 -39.89
C GLY A 535 6.72 17.90 -38.84
N GLU A 536 6.73 18.20 -37.54
CA GLU A 536 6.79 17.18 -36.49
C GLU A 536 5.45 16.47 -36.33
N ARG A 537 5.50 15.15 -36.14
CA ARG A 537 4.33 14.28 -36.06
C ARG A 537 4.32 13.48 -34.77
N THR A 538 3.12 13.31 -34.23
CA THR A 538 2.81 12.28 -33.24
C THR A 538 1.66 11.42 -33.77
N LEU A 539 1.82 10.11 -33.70
CA LEU A 539 0.88 9.13 -34.21
C LEU A 539 0.23 8.38 -33.05
N PHE A 540 -1.05 8.04 -33.21
CA PHE A 540 -1.80 7.17 -32.30
C PHE A 540 -2.51 6.05 -33.08
N ASP A 541 -2.54 4.86 -32.51
CA ASP A 541 -3.16 3.67 -33.10
C ASP A 541 -3.62 2.69 -32.01
N ASP A 542 -4.30 1.60 -32.39
CA ASP A 542 -4.81 0.53 -31.53
C ASP A 542 -5.66 1.04 -30.35
N VAL A 543 -6.45 2.08 -30.58
CA VAL A 543 -7.18 2.78 -29.52
C VAL A 543 -8.29 1.88 -28.98
N SER A 544 -8.12 1.44 -27.73
CA SER A 544 -8.98 0.42 -27.15
C SER A 544 -9.44 0.77 -25.75
N VAL A 545 -10.72 0.51 -25.49
CA VAL A 545 -11.32 0.57 -24.16
C VAL A 545 -12.14 -0.69 -23.95
N TYR A 546 -11.77 -1.50 -22.96
CA TYR A 546 -12.47 -2.73 -22.60
C TYR A 546 -13.09 -2.60 -21.23
N ARG A 547 -14.37 -2.95 -21.08
CA ARG A 547 -14.98 -3.13 -19.76
C ARG A 547 -14.48 -4.42 -19.14
N LEU A 548 -14.01 -4.37 -17.89
CA LEU A 548 -13.47 -5.52 -17.16
C LEU A 548 -14.48 -6.10 -16.16
N TRP A 549 -14.97 -5.23 -15.26
CA TRP A 549 -15.82 -5.56 -14.11
C TRP A 549 -16.95 -4.54 -13.98
#